data_AF-A0A380EHN8-F1
#
_entry.id   AF-A0A380EHN8-F1
#
_cell.length_a   1.000
_cell.length_b   1.000
_cell.length_c   1.000
_cell.angle_alpha   90.00
_cell.angle_beta   90.00
_cell.angle_gamma   90.00
#
_symmetry.space_group_name_H-M   'P 1'
#
loop_
_entity.id
_entity.type
_entity.pdbx_description
1 polymer ?
#
loop_
_entity_poly.entity_id
_entity_poly.type
_entity_poly.pdbx_seq_one_letter_code
_entity_poly.pdbx_strand_id
1 'polypeptide(L)'
;MFHGLTPAFLSTLVIYILGILLIVTFSYWVKLLQRQPGKLTFNYWYNRSANVIPNYSEKMTNSYVTDYSRNNLVIIFGALILLTFVTIFSVPFNINFKDVSPIRIFEVCIVILLLSAAFLILFAKSRLFSIIMLSAVGYAVSVLFIFFKAPDLALTQFVVESISTALFLLCFYHLPNLNRYNEKRSFQLTNALIAGGVGLSVIIIGLIAYGNRHFESISKFYQEHVYDLAHGKKHGKRHTC
;
A
#
# COMPACT_ATOMS: atom_id res chain seq x y z
N MET A 1 15.56 68.14 43.13
CA MET A 1 14.29 67.77 42.45
C MET A 1 13.68 66.61 43.21
N PHE A 2 13.16 66.95 44.38
CA PHE A 2 12.60 66.05 45.37
C PHE A 2 11.27 66.69 45.78
N HIS A 3 10.24 65.85 46.00
CA HIS A 3 8.88 66.20 46.48
C HIS A 3 7.87 66.67 45.43
N GLY A 4 7.65 65.85 44.40
CA GLY A 4 6.36 65.80 43.71
C GLY A 4 5.70 64.47 44.02
N LEU A 5 4.42 64.46 44.41
CA LEU A 5 3.61 63.24 44.50
C LEU A 5 3.45 62.65 43.09
N THR A 6 4.43 61.86 42.65
CA THR A 6 4.36 61.15 41.37
C THR A 6 3.53 59.87 41.53
N PRO A 7 2.74 59.48 40.52
CA PRO A 7 2.01 58.21 40.55
C PRO A 7 2.89 56.99 40.85
N ALA A 8 4.17 57.03 40.47
CA ALA A 8 5.15 55.99 40.75
C ALA A 8 5.54 55.87 42.24
N PHE A 9 5.55 56.97 42.99
CA PHE A 9 5.79 56.94 44.44
C PHE A 9 4.57 56.40 45.21
N LEU A 10 3.36 56.73 44.75
CA LEU A 10 2.13 56.17 45.30
C LEU A 10 2.02 54.66 45.04
N SER A 11 2.41 54.16 43.86
CA SER A 11 2.34 52.73 43.55
C SER A 11 3.30 51.90 44.41
N THR A 12 4.53 52.36 44.66
CA THR A 12 5.46 51.65 45.54
C THR A 12 4.98 51.63 46.99
N LEU A 13 4.42 52.74 47.48
CA LEU A 13 3.82 52.81 48.82
C LEU A 13 2.62 51.87 48.96
N VAL A 14 1.76 51.80 47.94
CA VAL A 14 0.65 50.84 47.87
C VAL A 14 1.13 49.40 47.83
N ILE A 15 2.19 49.07 47.07
CA ILE A 15 2.80 47.73 47.05
C ILE A 15 3.33 47.35 48.43
N TYR A 16 3.98 48.27 49.15
CA TYR A 16 4.47 48.02 50.51
C TYR A 16 3.32 47.77 51.50
N ILE A 17 2.27 48.60 51.47
CA ILE A 17 1.11 48.42 52.34
C ILE A 17 0.39 47.09 52.03
N LEU A 18 0.15 46.79 50.74
CA LEU A 18 -0.46 45.53 50.31
C LEU A 18 0.41 44.32 50.67
N GLY A 19 1.72 44.42 50.50
CA GLY A 19 2.68 43.36 50.84
C GLY A 19 2.70 43.04 52.33
N ILE A 20 2.74 44.08 53.19
CA ILE A 20 2.68 43.91 54.64
C ILE A 20 1.33 43.30 55.05
N LEU A 21 0.22 43.78 54.48
CA LEU A 21 -1.12 43.27 54.75
C LEU A 21 -1.25 41.79 54.34
N LEU A 22 -0.66 41.40 53.21
CA LEU A 22 -0.67 40.02 52.71
C LEU A 22 0.16 39.09 53.62
N ILE A 23 1.30 39.55 54.13
CA ILE A 23 2.14 38.79 55.09
C ILE A 23 1.41 38.60 56.42
N VAL A 24 0.78 39.65 56.97
CA VAL A 24 0.04 39.54 58.25
C VAL A 24 -1.17 38.62 58.11
N THR A 25 -1.83 38.62 56.95
CA THR A 25 -3.02 37.80 56.69
C THR A 25 -2.66 36.40 56.16
N PHE A 26 -1.36 36.07 56.02
CA PHE A 26 -0.88 34.86 55.35
C PHE A 26 -1.47 33.56 55.89
N SER A 27 -1.68 33.47 57.22
CA SER A 27 -2.30 32.30 57.88
C SER A 27 -3.70 31.95 57.34
N TYR A 28 -4.47 32.96 56.89
CA TYR A 28 -5.79 32.75 56.28
C TYR A 28 -5.66 32.30 54.82
N TRP A 29 -4.78 32.94 54.05
CA TRP A 29 -4.58 32.65 52.62
C TRP A 29 -3.93 31.29 52.36
N VAL A 30 -3.06 30.81 53.27
CA VAL A 30 -2.42 29.48 53.15
C VAL A 30 -3.45 28.36 53.10
N LYS A 31 -4.53 28.41 53.90
CA LYS A 31 -5.59 27.39 53.86
C LYS A 31 -6.32 27.35 52.53
N LEU A 32 -6.46 28.51 51.87
CA LEU A 32 -7.08 28.62 50.56
C LEU A 32 -6.13 28.14 49.45
N LEU A 33 -4.84 28.51 49.51
CA LEU A 33 -3.80 28.04 48.59
C LEU A 33 -3.56 26.53 48.69
N GLN A 34 -3.56 25.95 49.89
CA GLN A 34 -3.41 24.49 50.09
C GLN A 34 -4.61 23.68 49.59
N ARG A 35 -5.77 24.33 49.41
CA ARG A 35 -6.98 23.74 48.81
C ARG A 35 -6.97 23.78 47.28
N GLN A 36 -5.91 24.31 46.67
CA GLN A 36 -5.80 24.39 45.22
C GLN A 36 -5.85 22.97 44.63
N PRO A 37 -6.74 22.71 43.66
CA PRO A 37 -6.91 21.38 43.11
C PRO A 37 -5.62 20.95 42.42
N GLY A 38 -5.08 19.79 42.81
CA GLY A 38 -3.84 19.23 42.24
C GLY A 38 -3.87 19.02 40.72
N LYS A 39 -5.06 19.09 40.09
CA LYS A 39 -5.26 19.08 38.63
C LYS A 39 -4.71 20.34 37.92
N LEU A 40 -4.55 21.46 38.63
CA LEU A 40 -3.96 22.69 38.08
C LEU A 40 -2.43 22.68 38.12
N THR A 41 -1.82 21.70 38.80
CA THR A 41 -0.36 21.60 38.90
C THR A 41 0.22 21.02 37.61
N PHE A 42 1.31 21.61 37.12
CA PHE A 42 2.03 21.11 35.94
C PHE A 42 2.45 19.64 36.08
N ASN A 43 2.86 19.22 37.28
CA ASN A 43 3.21 17.83 37.59
C ASN A 43 2.05 16.84 37.35
N TYR A 44 0.80 17.24 37.57
CA TYR A 44 -0.35 16.37 37.29
C TYR A 44 -0.48 16.12 35.79
N TRP A 45 -0.36 17.16 34.97
CA TRP A 45 -0.42 17.04 33.51
C TRP A 45 0.77 16.27 32.94
N TYR A 46 1.98 16.51 33.46
CA TYR A 46 3.19 15.78 33.05
C TYR A 46 3.10 14.27 33.39
N ASN A 47 2.71 13.93 34.62
CA ASN A 47 2.55 12.51 35.00
C ASN A 47 1.35 11.87 34.29
N ARG A 48 0.28 12.62 34.03
CA ARG A 48 -0.88 12.12 33.29
C ARG A 48 -0.53 11.84 31.83
N SER A 49 0.21 12.74 31.17
CA SER A 49 0.63 12.53 29.78
C SER A 49 1.60 11.35 29.67
N ALA A 50 2.57 11.25 30.60
CA ALA A 50 3.51 10.12 30.65
C ALA A 50 2.80 8.76 30.78
N ASN A 51 1.66 8.70 31.47
CA ASN A 51 0.88 7.46 31.62
C ASN A 51 -0.15 7.23 30.50
N VAL A 52 -0.62 8.28 29.82
CA VAL A 52 -1.66 8.17 28.78
C VAL A 52 -1.06 7.95 27.39
N ILE A 53 0.06 8.60 27.08
CA ILE A 53 0.70 8.54 25.76
C ILE A 53 1.12 7.12 25.39
N PRO A 54 1.80 6.34 26.25
CA PRO A 54 2.19 4.97 25.91
C PRO A 54 0.97 4.07 25.70
N ASN A 55 -0.03 4.15 26.58
CA ASN A 55 -1.25 3.36 26.47
C ASN A 55 -2.06 3.68 25.20
N TYR A 56 -2.06 4.94 24.77
CA TYR A 56 -2.69 5.34 23.52
C TYR A 56 -1.90 4.83 22.31
N SER A 57 -0.56 4.95 22.36
CA SER A 57 0.34 4.44 21.31
C SER A 57 0.21 2.93 21.14
N GLU A 58 0.15 2.18 22.24
CA GLU A 58 0.00 0.73 22.22
C GLU A 58 -1.36 0.33 21.63
N LYS A 59 -2.45 0.99 22.04
CA LYS A 59 -3.79 0.75 21.45
C LYS A 59 -3.82 1.05 19.96
N MET A 60 -3.20 2.14 19.55
CA MET A 60 -3.13 2.52 18.13
C MET A 60 -2.31 1.49 17.34
N THR A 61 -1.16 1.07 17.88
CA THR A 61 -0.29 0.06 17.27
C THR A 61 -0.99 -1.28 17.14
N ASN A 62 -1.60 -1.78 18.22
CA ASN A 62 -2.30 -3.07 18.23
C ASN A 62 -3.57 -3.09 17.34
N SER A 63 -4.12 -1.91 17.00
CA SER A 63 -5.25 -1.80 16.07
C SER A 63 -4.83 -1.97 14.60
N TYR A 64 -3.61 -1.57 14.24
CA TYR A 64 -3.11 -1.61 12.85
C TYR A 64 -2.16 -2.79 12.61
N VAL A 65 -1.21 -2.98 13.52
CA VAL A 65 -0.19 -4.04 13.46
C VAL A 65 -0.70 -5.23 14.25
N THR A 66 -1.32 -6.17 13.55
CA THR A 66 -1.69 -7.46 14.12
C THR A 66 -0.66 -8.51 13.74
N ASP A 67 -0.44 -9.51 14.60
CA ASP A 67 0.46 -10.65 14.33
C ASP A 67 0.03 -11.48 13.10
N TYR A 68 -1.21 -11.35 12.66
CA TYR A 68 -1.71 -12.03 11.47
C TYR A 68 -1.36 -11.29 10.18
N SER A 69 -0.49 -11.91 9.35
CA SER A 69 -0.13 -11.40 8.02
C SER A 69 -1.33 -11.09 7.13
N ARG A 70 -2.45 -11.81 7.30
CA ARG A 70 -3.69 -11.60 6.54
C ARG A 70 -4.27 -10.19 6.72
N ASN A 71 -4.29 -9.65 7.94
CA ASN A 71 -4.87 -8.33 8.19
C ASN A 71 -3.99 -7.22 7.59
N ASN A 72 -2.67 -7.39 7.69
CA ASN A 72 -1.70 -6.48 7.08
C ASN A 72 -1.87 -6.45 5.54
N LEU A 73 -2.12 -7.59 4.89
CA LEU A 73 -2.43 -7.65 3.45
C LEU A 73 -3.72 -6.90 3.09
N VAL A 74 -4.78 -7.01 3.91
CA VAL A 74 -6.02 -6.26 3.70
C VAL A 74 -5.78 -4.76 3.75
N ILE A 75 -4.94 -4.27 4.68
CA ILE A 75 -4.59 -2.85 4.78
C ILE A 75 -3.80 -2.40 3.54
N ILE A 76 -2.80 -3.18 3.10
CA ILE A 76 -2.00 -2.86 1.90
C ILE A 76 -2.88 -2.81 0.64
N PHE A 77 -3.73 -3.83 0.43
CA PHE A 77 -4.65 -3.86 -0.70
C PHE A 77 -5.72 -2.77 -0.63
N GLY A 78 -6.23 -2.46 0.56
CA GLY A 78 -7.14 -1.35 0.79
C GLY A 78 -6.50 -0.01 0.44
N ALA A 79 -5.24 0.21 0.81
CA ALA A 79 -4.48 1.40 0.46
C ALA A 79 -4.26 1.52 -1.05
N LEU A 80 -3.99 0.42 -1.76
CA LEU A 80 -3.89 0.41 -3.22
C LEU A 80 -5.21 0.83 -3.88
N ILE A 81 -6.34 0.30 -3.42
CA ILE A 81 -7.68 0.67 -3.93
C ILE A 81 -7.94 2.16 -3.68
N LEU A 82 -7.64 2.65 -2.47
CA LEU A 82 -7.81 4.06 -2.11
C LEU A 82 -6.95 4.97 -2.98
N LEU A 83 -5.68 4.63 -3.18
CA LEU A 83 -4.78 5.39 -4.04
C LEU A 83 -5.30 5.43 -5.48
N THR A 84 -5.76 4.28 -5.99
CA THR A 84 -6.34 4.20 -7.34
C THR A 84 -7.59 5.07 -7.45
N PHE A 85 -8.45 5.04 -6.44
CA PHE A 85 -9.61 5.93 -6.38
C PHE A 85 -9.19 7.40 -6.45
N VAL A 86 -8.22 7.83 -5.64
CA VAL A 86 -7.67 9.20 -5.70
C VAL A 86 -7.12 9.54 -7.08
N THR A 87 -6.40 8.63 -7.74
CA THR A 87 -5.85 8.87 -9.08
C THR A 87 -6.93 9.09 -10.15
N ILE A 88 -8.06 8.39 -10.05
CA ILE A 88 -9.20 8.55 -10.98
C ILE A 88 -9.78 9.96 -10.87
N PHE A 89 -9.82 10.55 -9.67
CA PHE A 89 -10.32 11.92 -9.46
C PHE A 89 -9.29 13.00 -9.84
N SER A 90 -8.00 12.73 -9.65
CA SER A 90 -6.94 13.73 -9.87
C SER A 90 -6.45 13.79 -11.32
N VAL A 91 -6.51 12.69 -12.08
CA VAL A 91 -5.92 12.61 -13.42
C VAL A 91 -7.02 12.57 -14.48
N PRO A 92 -7.11 13.57 -15.39
CA PRO A 92 -8.00 13.47 -16.53
C PRO A 92 -7.50 12.35 -17.46
N PHE A 93 -8.32 11.32 -17.65
CA PHE A 93 -8.02 10.21 -18.56
C PHE A 93 -8.99 10.25 -19.75
N ASN A 94 -8.45 10.10 -20.95
CA ASN A 94 -9.25 9.96 -22.17
C ASN A 94 -9.06 8.53 -22.69
N ILE A 95 -10.12 7.73 -22.66
CA ILE A 95 -10.09 6.37 -23.20
C ILE A 95 -10.35 6.46 -24.71
N ASN A 96 -9.29 6.59 -25.50
CA ASN A 96 -9.40 6.62 -26.96
C ASN A 96 -9.08 5.24 -27.55
N PHE A 97 -10.10 4.50 -27.95
CA PHE A 97 -9.97 3.15 -28.53
C PHE A 97 -9.64 3.15 -30.03
N LYS A 98 -9.27 4.30 -30.62
CA LYS A 98 -9.07 4.43 -32.07
C LYS A 98 -7.77 3.77 -32.58
N ASP A 99 -6.76 3.60 -31.73
CA ASP A 99 -5.46 3.00 -32.08
C ASP A 99 -5.25 1.60 -31.48
N VAL A 100 -6.33 0.84 -31.26
CA VAL A 100 -6.19 -0.56 -30.77
C VAL A 100 -5.82 -1.49 -31.92
N SER A 101 -4.76 -2.27 -31.71
CA SER A 101 -4.31 -3.29 -32.67
C SER A 101 -5.41 -4.35 -32.86
N PRO A 102 -5.62 -4.87 -34.10
CA PRO A 102 -6.65 -5.87 -34.35
C PRO A 102 -6.37 -7.14 -33.54
N ILE A 103 -7.35 -7.52 -32.72
CA ILE A 103 -7.30 -8.70 -31.85
C ILE A 103 -7.28 -9.95 -32.72
N ARG A 104 -6.26 -10.80 -32.54
CA ARG A 104 -6.16 -12.08 -33.26
C ARG A 104 -6.92 -13.16 -32.51
N ILE A 105 -7.52 -14.11 -33.25
CA ILE A 105 -8.27 -15.24 -32.67
C ILE A 105 -7.42 -16.04 -31.67
N PHE A 106 -6.14 -16.24 -31.96
CA PHE A 106 -5.22 -16.94 -31.06
C PHE A 106 -5.02 -16.23 -29.71
N GLU A 107 -4.99 -14.89 -29.69
CA GLU A 107 -4.86 -14.11 -28.44
C GLU A 107 -6.08 -14.33 -27.54
N VAL A 108 -7.29 -14.33 -28.14
CA VAL A 108 -8.54 -14.60 -27.43
C VAL A 108 -8.54 -16.02 -26.85
N CYS A 109 -8.12 -17.02 -27.62
CA CYS A 109 -8.01 -18.40 -27.12
C CYS A 109 -7.09 -18.51 -25.90
N ILE A 110 -5.93 -17.85 -25.92
CA ILE A 110 -4.99 -17.90 -24.79
C ILE A 110 -5.53 -17.16 -23.57
N VAL A 111 -6.19 -16.02 -23.76
CA VAL A 111 -6.85 -15.29 -22.67
C VAL A 111 -7.95 -16.12 -22.02
N ILE A 112 -8.77 -16.81 -22.82
CA ILE A 112 -9.80 -17.73 -22.30
C ILE A 112 -9.16 -18.87 -21.50
N LEU A 113 -8.06 -19.45 -22.02
CA LEU A 113 -7.32 -20.49 -21.31
C LEU A 113 -6.77 -19.96 -19.97
N LEU A 114 -6.18 -18.76 -19.94
CA LEU A 114 -5.70 -18.12 -18.71
C LEU A 114 -6.81 -17.90 -17.70
N LEU A 115 -7.94 -17.32 -18.12
CA LEU A 115 -9.07 -17.03 -17.25
C LEU A 115 -9.69 -18.32 -16.70
N SER A 116 -9.85 -19.35 -17.53
CA SER A 116 -10.38 -20.64 -17.11
C SER A 116 -9.46 -21.36 -16.12
N ALA A 117 -8.14 -21.39 -16.37
CA ALA A 117 -7.17 -21.96 -15.45
C ALA A 117 -7.16 -21.21 -14.11
N ALA A 118 -7.11 -19.88 -14.13
CA ALA A 118 -7.17 -19.05 -12.94
C ALA A 118 -8.47 -19.25 -12.14
N PHE A 119 -9.60 -19.38 -12.83
CA PHE A 119 -10.89 -19.65 -12.20
C PHE A 119 -10.94 -21.03 -11.55
N LEU A 120 -10.42 -22.07 -12.22
CA LEU A 120 -10.37 -23.44 -11.69
C LEU A 120 -9.52 -23.55 -10.41
N ILE A 121 -8.50 -22.70 -10.24
CA ILE A 121 -7.71 -22.64 -8.99
C ILE A 121 -8.60 -22.32 -7.78
N LEU A 122 -9.63 -21.47 -7.94
CA LEU A 122 -10.52 -21.08 -6.85
C LEU A 122 -11.39 -22.24 -6.35
N PHE A 123 -11.70 -23.21 -7.22
CA PHE A 123 -12.50 -24.40 -6.89
C PHE A 123 -11.65 -25.60 -6.50
N ALA A 124 -10.32 -25.45 -6.46
CA ALA A 124 -9.39 -26.53 -6.20
C ALA A 124 -9.58 -27.14 -4.80
N LYS A 125 -10.08 -28.37 -4.76
CA LYS A 125 -10.21 -29.14 -3.51
C LYS A 125 -8.92 -29.82 -3.08
N SER A 126 -7.85 -29.83 -3.87
CA SER A 126 -6.54 -30.37 -3.48
C SER A 126 -5.44 -29.38 -3.79
N ARG A 127 -4.39 -29.34 -2.95
CA ARG A 127 -3.23 -28.46 -3.14
C ARG A 127 -2.48 -28.79 -4.43
N LEU A 128 -2.34 -30.10 -4.72
CA LEU A 128 -1.77 -30.58 -5.98
C LEU A 128 -2.51 -30.03 -7.20
N PHE A 129 -3.85 -30.02 -7.19
CA PHE A 129 -4.63 -29.45 -8.28
C PHE A 129 -4.42 -27.94 -8.43
N SER A 130 -4.34 -27.19 -7.31
CA SER A 130 -4.00 -25.76 -7.36
C SER A 130 -2.63 -25.50 -7.99
N ILE A 131 -1.62 -26.31 -7.66
CA ILE A 131 -0.25 -26.17 -8.20
C ILE A 131 -0.23 -26.48 -9.70
N ILE A 132 -0.90 -27.55 -10.13
CA ILE A 132 -0.98 -27.92 -11.55
C ILE A 132 -1.71 -26.82 -12.35
N MET A 133 -2.80 -26.27 -11.82
CA MET A 133 -3.52 -25.18 -12.49
C MET A 133 -2.73 -23.86 -12.49
N LEU A 134 -1.97 -23.58 -11.43
CA LEU A 134 -1.03 -22.45 -11.40
C LEU A 134 0.05 -22.60 -12.48
N SER A 135 0.54 -23.82 -12.68
CA SER A 135 1.48 -24.13 -13.75
C SER A 135 0.89 -23.91 -15.14
N ALA A 136 -0.37 -24.33 -15.34
CA ALA A 136 -1.08 -24.08 -16.59
C ALA A 136 -1.21 -22.58 -16.90
N VAL A 137 -1.45 -21.74 -15.88
CA VAL A 137 -1.42 -20.27 -16.02
C VAL A 137 -0.04 -19.79 -16.47
N GLY A 138 1.03 -20.25 -15.82
CA GLY A 138 2.40 -19.88 -16.17
C GLY A 138 2.80 -20.27 -17.61
N TYR A 139 2.49 -21.49 -18.03
CA TYR A 139 2.74 -21.94 -19.40
C TYR A 139 1.91 -21.16 -20.44
N ALA A 140 0.68 -20.77 -20.11
CA ALA A 140 -0.13 -19.93 -20.98
C ALA A 140 0.49 -18.52 -21.14
N VAL A 141 1.08 -17.96 -20.07
CA VAL A 141 1.85 -16.71 -20.15
C VAL A 141 3.11 -16.88 -21.00
N SER A 142 3.83 -18.00 -20.90
CA SER A 142 4.98 -18.27 -21.79
C SER A 142 4.59 -18.27 -23.25
N VAL A 143 3.44 -18.89 -23.58
CA VAL A 143 2.89 -18.90 -24.93
C VAL A 143 2.54 -17.48 -25.39
N LEU A 144 1.96 -16.63 -24.53
CA LEU A 144 1.74 -15.20 -24.86
C LEU A 144 3.05 -14.50 -25.24
N PHE A 145 4.16 -14.74 -24.53
CA PHE A 145 5.45 -14.12 -24.88
C PHE A 145 5.96 -14.54 -26.26
N ILE A 146 5.76 -15.81 -26.66
CA ILE A 146 6.10 -16.26 -28.01
C ILE A 146 5.30 -15.46 -29.04
N PHE A 147 3.99 -15.30 -28.83
CA PHE A 147 3.12 -14.57 -29.76
C PHE A 147 3.44 -13.09 -29.84
N PHE A 148 3.83 -12.46 -28.73
CA PHE A 148 4.31 -11.08 -28.70
C PHE A 148 5.76 -10.91 -29.19
N LYS A 149 6.35 -11.95 -29.81
CA LYS A 149 7.71 -11.94 -30.39
C LYS A 149 8.79 -11.65 -29.36
N ALA A 150 8.60 -12.13 -28.13
CA ALA A 150 9.55 -12.05 -27.03
C ALA A 150 10.07 -13.46 -26.67
N PRO A 151 10.87 -14.10 -27.55
CA PRO A 151 11.26 -15.50 -27.39
C PRO A 151 12.16 -15.74 -26.18
N ASP A 152 13.02 -14.78 -25.84
CA ASP A 152 13.94 -14.91 -24.71
C ASP A 152 13.19 -14.92 -23.37
N LEU A 153 12.19 -14.05 -23.23
CA LEU A 153 11.25 -14.02 -22.10
C LEU A 153 10.42 -15.30 -22.02
N ALA A 154 10.02 -15.87 -23.16
CA ALA A 154 9.29 -17.13 -23.18
C ALA A 154 10.15 -18.30 -22.68
N LEU A 155 11.39 -18.43 -23.16
CA LEU A 155 12.30 -19.52 -22.78
C LEU A 155 12.60 -19.47 -21.28
N THR A 156 12.91 -18.30 -20.73
CA THR A 156 13.15 -18.15 -19.29
C THR A 156 11.89 -18.47 -18.48
N GLN A 157 10.72 -18.02 -18.94
CA GLN A 157 9.45 -18.33 -18.28
C GLN A 157 9.17 -19.85 -18.25
N PHE A 158 9.43 -20.60 -19.33
CA PHE A 158 9.29 -22.07 -19.33
C PHE A 158 10.18 -22.76 -18.30
N VAL A 159 11.43 -22.31 -18.20
CA VAL A 159 12.39 -22.87 -17.24
C VAL A 159 11.98 -22.53 -15.81
N VAL A 160 11.63 -21.27 -15.54
CA VAL A 160 11.18 -20.82 -14.22
C VAL A 160 9.92 -21.56 -13.79
N GLU A 161 8.97 -21.77 -14.69
CA GLU A 161 7.73 -22.50 -14.41
C GLU A 161 8.00 -23.97 -14.06
N SER A 162 8.93 -24.61 -14.77
CA SER A 162 9.28 -26.01 -14.50
C SER A 162 10.01 -26.16 -13.15
N ILE A 163 10.85 -25.19 -12.78
CA ILE A 163 11.58 -25.20 -11.50
C ILE A 163 10.63 -24.86 -10.34
N SER A 164 9.78 -23.85 -10.48
CA SER A 164 8.84 -23.42 -9.43
C SER A 164 7.83 -24.51 -9.10
N THR A 165 7.32 -25.21 -10.11
CA THR A 165 6.38 -26.32 -9.93
C THR A 165 7.04 -27.51 -9.22
N ALA A 166 8.26 -27.88 -9.61
CA ALA A 166 9.04 -28.90 -8.91
C ALA A 166 9.29 -28.52 -7.44
N LEU A 167 9.65 -27.26 -7.16
CA LEU A 167 9.85 -26.76 -5.81
C LEU A 167 8.56 -26.76 -4.98
N PHE A 168 7.43 -26.33 -5.56
CA PHE A 168 6.14 -26.39 -4.87
C PHE A 168 5.75 -27.83 -4.55
N LEU A 169 5.87 -28.76 -5.51
CA LEU A 169 5.61 -30.18 -5.29
C LEU A 169 6.48 -30.75 -4.17
N LEU A 170 7.78 -30.46 -4.16
CA LEU A 170 8.71 -30.89 -3.12
C LEU A 170 8.36 -30.33 -1.73
N CYS A 171 8.02 -29.04 -1.67
CA CYS A 171 7.64 -28.36 -0.44
C CYS A 171 6.33 -28.94 0.14
N PHE A 172 5.32 -29.13 -0.71
CA PHE A 172 4.04 -29.71 -0.28
C PHE A 172 4.14 -31.19 0.07
N TYR A 173 5.08 -31.94 -0.52
CA TYR A 173 5.35 -33.32 -0.13
C TYR A 173 5.82 -33.44 1.33
N HIS A 174 6.58 -32.46 1.82
CA HIS A 174 7.07 -32.43 3.21
C HIS A 174 6.10 -31.76 4.19
N LEU A 175 5.04 -31.12 3.71
CA LEU A 175 4.10 -30.41 4.57
C LEU A 175 3.06 -31.38 5.12
N PRO A 176 2.83 -31.44 6.45
CA PRO A 176 1.73 -32.22 7.01
C PRO A 176 0.39 -31.72 6.44
N ASN A 177 -0.59 -32.62 6.31
CA ASN A 177 -1.93 -32.30 5.83
C ASN A 177 -2.63 -31.33 6.81
N LEU A 178 -2.36 -30.04 6.67
CA LEU A 178 -3.05 -28.99 7.41
C LEU A 178 -4.47 -28.90 6.84
N ASN A 179 -5.44 -29.30 7.68
CA ASN A 179 -6.85 -29.27 7.35
C ASN A 179 -7.27 -27.82 7.04
N ARG A 180 -8.10 -27.61 6.03
CA ARG A 180 -8.61 -26.28 5.69
C ARG A 180 -9.50 -25.83 6.83
N TYR A 181 -9.05 -24.84 7.60
CA TYR A 181 -9.89 -24.18 8.59
C TYR A 181 -11.09 -23.59 7.85
N ASN A 182 -12.30 -24.00 8.24
CA ASN A 182 -13.53 -23.51 7.64
C ASN A 182 -13.74 -22.05 8.09
N GLU A 183 -13.23 -21.12 7.30
CA GLU A 183 -13.44 -19.69 7.51
C GLU A 183 -14.93 -19.33 7.41
N LYS A 184 -15.39 -18.44 8.29
CA LYS A 184 -16.77 -17.93 8.28
C LYS A 184 -17.08 -17.26 6.93
N ARG A 185 -18.26 -17.53 6.33
CA ARG A 185 -18.66 -16.99 5.01
C ARG A 185 -18.57 -15.46 4.89
N SER A 186 -18.88 -14.72 5.96
CA SER A 186 -18.76 -13.25 5.97
C SER A 186 -17.33 -12.77 5.69
N PHE A 187 -16.32 -13.46 6.23
CA PHE A 187 -14.92 -13.13 5.99
C PHE A 187 -14.43 -13.49 4.59
N GLN A 188 -15.05 -14.48 3.95
CA GLN A 188 -14.76 -14.84 2.56
C GLN A 188 -15.30 -13.77 1.59
N LEU A 189 -16.46 -13.18 1.89
CA LEU A 189 -17.04 -12.10 1.09
C LEU A 189 -16.17 -10.84 1.12
N THR A 190 -15.68 -10.41 2.28
CA THR A 190 -14.77 -9.26 2.37
C THR A 190 -13.51 -9.48 1.56
N ASN A 191 -12.91 -10.68 1.63
CA ASN A 191 -11.74 -11.03 0.83
C ASN A 191 -12.03 -11.02 -0.67
N ALA A 192 -13.19 -11.52 -1.09
CA ALA A 192 -13.60 -11.49 -2.49
C ALA A 192 -13.79 -10.05 -3.00
N LEU A 193 -14.41 -9.18 -2.20
CA LEU A 193 -14.57 -7.76 -2.52
C LEU A 193 -13.22 -7.05 -2.65
N ILE A 194 -12.29 -7.28 -1.71
CA ILE A 194 -10.95 -6.70 -1.78
C ILE A 194 -10.19 -7.22 -3.01
N ALA A 195 -10.21 -8.52 -3.26
CA ALA A 195 -9.53 -9.11 -4.43
C ALA A 195 -10.09 -8.55 -5.75
N GLY A 196 -11.42 -8.44 -5.87
CA GLY A 196 -12.07 -7.81 -7.02
C GLY A 196 -11.71 -6.33 -7.15
N GLY A 197 -11.68 -5.60 -6.03
CA GLY A 197 -11.28 -4.19 -5.98
C GLY A 197 -9.83 -3.97 -6.41
N VAL A 198 -8.90 -4.82 -5.96
CA VAL A 198 -7.48 -4.77 -6.39
C VAL A 198 -7.37 -5.10 -7.88
N GLY A 199 -8.05 -6.14 -8.36
CA GLY A 199 -8.04 -6.50 -9.78
C GLY A 199 -8.52 -5.35 -10.66
N LEU A 200 -9.65 -4.73 -10.32
CA LEU A 200 -10.16 -3.53 -11.00
C LEU A 200 -9.18 -2.36 -10.92
N SER A 201 -8.56 -2.15 -9.76
CA SER A 201 -7.60 -1.06 -9.56
C SER A 201 -6.41 -1.19 -10.50
N VAL A 202 -5.83 -2.39 -10.62
CA VAL A 202 -4.71 -2.66 -11.55
C VAL A 202 -5.11 -2.43 -13.01
N ILE A 203 -6.32 -2.87 -13.40
CA ILE A 203 -6.84 -2.64 -14.75
C ILE A 203 -6.95 -1.14 -15.04
N ILE A 204 -7.54 -0.37 -14.12
CA ILE A 204 -7.74 1.07 -14.29
C ILE A 204 -6.40 1.80 -14.37
N ILE A 205 -5.45 1.50 -13.47
CA ILE A 205 -4.10 2.08 -13.50
C ILE A 205 -3.42 1.79 -14.84
N GLY A 206 -3.50 0.54 -15.31
CA GLY A 206 -2.95 0.15 -16.61
C GLY A 206 -3.58 0.92 -17.78
N LEU A 207 -4.88 1.15 -17.74
CA LEU A 207 -5.61 1.88 -18.78
C LEU A 207 -5.24 3.37 -18.79
N ILE A 208 -5.12 3.99 -17.61
CA ILE A 208 -4.66 5.38 -17.45
C ILE A 208 -3.22 5.53 -17.97
N ALA A 209 -2.34 4.60 -17.60
CA ALA A 209 -0.94 4.61 -18.02
C ALA A 209 -0.80 4.43 -19.55
N TYR A 210 -1.65 3.59 -20.15
CA TYR A 210 -1.66 3.40 -21.59
C TYR A 210 -2.17 4.66 -22.34
N GLY A 211 -3.22 5.31 -21.83
CA GLY A 211 -3.80 6.51 -22.44
C GLY A 211 -2.91 7.75 -22.35
N ASN A 212 -2.08 7.87 -21.31
CA ASN A 212 -1.22 9.03 -21.05
C ASN A 212 0.26 8.79 -21.43
N ARG A 213 0.53 8.26 -22.64
CA ARG A 213 1.91 8.19 -23.17
C ARG A 213 2.39 9.58 -23.62
N HIS A 214 3.06 10.29 -22.71
CA HIS A 214 3.59 11.63 -22.96
C HIS A 214 4.91 11.68 -23.75
N PHE A 215 5.65 10.56 -23.86
CA PHE A 215 6.96 10.51 -24.52
C PHE A 215 7.00 9.50 -25.68
N GLU A 216 7.68 9.88 -26.78
CA GLU A 216 8.02 8.94 -27.85
C GLU A 216 8.95 7.84 -27.33
N SER A 217 8.83 6.64 -27.91
CA SER A 217 9.60 5.48 -27.47
C SER A 217 11.10 5.62 -27.81
N ILE A 218 11.96 5.39 -26.81
CA ILE A 218 13.42 5.31 -26.97
C ILE A 218 13.83 4.13 -27.87
N SER A 219 12.92 3.20 -28.20
CA SER A 219 13.20 2.08 -29.11
C SER A 219 13.75 2.52 -30.48
N LYS A 220 13.38 3.70 -31.00
CA LYS A 220 13.96 4.24 -32.25
C LYS A 220 15.47 4.42 -32.13
N PHE A 221 15.94 5.04 -31.04
CA PHE A 221 17.37 5.25 -30.77
C PHE A 221 18.14 3.93 -30.71
N TYR A 222 17.61 2.93 -30.00
CA TYR A 222 18.22 1.60 -29.92
C TYR A 222 18.24 0.88 -31.27
N GLN A 223 17.17 0.95 -32.06
CA GLN A 223 17.14 0.29 -33.38
C GLN A 223 18.18 0.87 -34.35
N GLU A 224 18.45 2.16 -34.29
CA GLU A 224 19.42 2.83 -35.17
C GLU A 224 20.88 2.58 -34.73
N HIS A 225 21.16 2.55 -33.42
CA HIS A 225 22.54 2.53 -32.91
C HIS A 225 23.04 1.17 -32.44
N VAL A 226 22.18 0.14 -32.31
CA VAL A 226 22.60 -1.22 -31.85
C VAL A 226 23.59 -1.88 -32.80
N TYR A 227 23.48 -1.63 -34.11
CA TYR A 227 24.42 -2.21 -35.08
C TYR A 227 25.80 -1.53 -35.00
N ASP A 228 25.80 -0.20 -34.84
CA ASP A 228 27.01 0.62 -34.94
C ASP A 228 27.83 0.64 -33.63
N LEU A 229 27.16 0.69 -32.47
CA LEU A 229 27.82 0.79 -31.17
C LEU A 229 28.00 -0.56 -30.46
N ALA A 230 27.11 -1.53 -30.69
CA ALA A 230 27.08 -2.78 -29.93
C ALA A 230 27.42 -4.03 -30.77
N HIS A 231 27.75 -3.87 -32.06
CA HIS A 231 27.98 -4.99 -33.00
C HIS A 231 26.83 -6.04 -33.00
N GLY A 232 25.62 -5.63 -32.62
CA GLY A 232 24.45 -6.50 -32.53
C GLY A 232 23.73 -6.64 -33.88
N LYS A 233 23.22 -7.83 -34.18
CA LYS A 233 22.45 -8.08 -35.42
C LYS A 233 21.16 -7.24 -35.44
N LYS A 234 20.86 -6.56 -36.56
CA LYS A 234 19.63 -5.77 -36.74
C LYS A 234 18.38 -6.63 -36.54
N HIS A 235 17.68 -6.45 -35.41
CA HIS A 235 16.31 -6.95 -35.23
C HIS A 235 15.31 -5.93 -35.83
N GLY A 236 15.10 -5.99 -37.14
CA GLY A 236 13.98 -5.26 -37.76
C GLY A 236 14.13 -4.89 -39.23
N LYS A 237 13.79 -5.82 -40.12
CA LYS A 237 12.97 -5.68 -41.35
C LYS A 237 13.21 -6.88 -42.29
N ARG A 238 12.46 -7.96 -42.07
CA ARG A 238 12.09 -8.89 -43.15
C ARG A 238 10.65 -8.59 -43.54
N HIS A 239 10.46 -7.55 -44.33
CA HIS A 239 9.34 -7.43 -45.24
C HIS A 239 9.94 -7.05 -46.60
N THR A 240 9.44 -7.70 -47.66
CA THR A 240 9.83 -7.68 -49.08
C THR A 240 11.09 -8.47 -49.46
N CYS A 241 10.91 -9.77 -49.73
CA CYS A 241 11.00 -10.38 -51.06
C CYS A 241 10.10 -11.63 -51.07
#